data_AF-A0A139WH68-F1
#
_entry.id   AF-A0A139WH68-F1
#
_cell.length_a   1.000
_cell.length_b   1.000
_cell.length_c   1.000
_cell.angle_alpha   90.00
_cell.angle_beta   90.00
_cell.angle_gamma   90.00
#
_symmetry.space_group_name_H-M   'P 1'
#
loop_
_entity.id
_entity.type
_entity.pdbx_description
1 polymer ?
#
loop_
_entity_poly.entity_id
_entity_poly.type
_entity_poly.pdbx_seq_one_letter_code
_entity_poly.pdbx_strand_id
1 'polypeptide(L)'
;MYPKPIQDLSGWTINHVAAGNTSIIVSADESVISWGSTPTFGELGLGEITKSSTTPKEVTKLTGVKVLGLSMGFGHTLLIAQNETPEEKTKLETFDVFEP
;
A
#
# COMPACT_ATOMS: atom_id res chain seq x y z
N MET A 1 -22.30 -5.07 14.90
CA MET A 1 -21.31 -4.95 13.80
C MET A 1 -21.25 -6.33 13.13
N TYR A 2 -21.24 -6.42 11.80
CA TYR A 2 -21.16 -7.71 11.09
C TYR A 2 -20.06 -7.67 10.02
N PRO A 3 -19.33 -8.77 9.79
CA PRO A 3 -18.34 -8.84 8.72
C PRO A 3 -19.00 -8.59 7.36
N LYS A 4 -18.42 -7.68 6.57
CA LYS A 4 -18.81 -7.46 5.18
C LYS A 4 -17.63 -7.82 4.27
N PRO A 5 -17.83 -8.66 3.25
CA PRO A 5 -16.80 -8.89 2.26
C PRO A 5 -16.55 -7.60 1.46
N ILE A 6 -15.28 -7.31 1.18
CA ILE A 6 -14.88 -6.23 0.28
C ILE A 6 -14.84 -6.82 -1.13
N GLN A 7 -15.89 -6.62 -1.90
CA GLN A 7 -16.03 -7.21 -3.23
C GLN A 7 -14.94 -6.75 -4.21
N ASP A 8 -14.42 -5.54 -4.04
CA ASP A 8 -13.35 -4.97 -4.88
C ASP A 8 -12.03 -5.75 -4.79
N LEU A 9 -11.83 -6.52 -3.70
CA LEU A 9 -10.65 -7.36 -3.51
C LEU A 9 -10.90 -8.82 -3.94
N SER A 10 -12.06 -9.11 -4.53
CA SER A 10 -12.40 -10.47 -4.96
C SER A 10 -11.47 -10.92 -6.10
N GLY A 11 -10.90 -12.11 -5.97
CA GLY A 11 -9.99 -12.70 -6.96
C GLY A 11 -8.52 -12.38 -6.74
N TRP A 12 -8.20 -11.49 -5.79
CA TRP A 12 -6.83 -11.18 -5.41
C TRP A 12 -6.38 -12.06 -4.24
N THR A 13 -5.11 -12.47 -4.24
CA THR A 13 -4.54 -13.19 -3.09
C THR A 13 -4.02 -12.19 -2.07
N ILE A 14 -4.72 -12.05 -0.94
CA ILE A 14 -4.29 -11.11 0.11
C ILE A 14 -3.15 -11.72 0.92
N ASN A 15 -1.98 -11.09 0.90
CA ASN A 15 -0.79 -11.53 1.64
C ASN A 15 -0.69 -10.84 2.99
N HIS A 16 -0.82 -9.51 3.01
CA HIS A 16 -0.68 -8.71 4.22
C HIS A 16 -1.72 -7.59 4.26
N VAL A 17 -2.18 -7.25 5.46
CA VAL A 17 -3.10 -6.13 5.70
C VAL A 17 -2.59 -5.31 6.87
N ALA A 18 -2.67 -3.99 6.73
CA ALA A 18 -2.42 -3.05 7.82
C ALA A 18 -3.48 -1.96 7.81
N ALA A 19 -3.80 -1.44 8.98
CA ALA A 19 -4.76 -0.36 9.17
C ALA A 19 -4.16 0.69 10.10
N GLY A 20 -4.27 1.95 9.70
CA GLY A 20 -3.97 3.12 10.51
C GLY A 20 -5.23 3.69 11.16
N ASN A 21 -5.27 5.02 11.31
CA ASN A 21 -6.40 5.72 11.90
C ASN A 21 -7.66 5.69 11.00
N THR A 22 -7.51 6.16 9.76
CA THR A 22 -8.59 6.29 8.78
C THR A 22 -8.32 5.54 7.48
N SER A 23 -7.14 4.92 7.38
CA SER A 23 -6.56 4.38 6.17
C SER A 23 -6.21 2.91 6.33
N ILE A 24 -6.36 2.16 5.25
CA ILE A 24 -6.11 0.72 5.17
C ILE A 24 -5.20 0.51 3.95
N ILE A 25 -4.23 -0.38 4.11
CA ILE A 25 -3.36 -0.82 3.03
C ILE A 25 -3.25 -2.35 3.05
N VAL A 26 -3.26 -2.91 1.85
CA VAL A 26 -3.29 -4.34 1.61
C VAL A 26 -2.25 -4.67 0.56
N SER A 27 -1.39 -5.63 0.87
CA SER A 27 -0.55 -6.30 -0.13
C SER A 27 -1.36 -7.46 -0.69
N ALA A 28 -1.50 -7.47 -2.01
CA ALA A 28 -2.27 -8.47 -2.71
C ALA A 28 -1.54 -8.86 -4.01
N ASP A 29 -1.15 -10.12 -4.09
CA ASP A 29 -0.27 -10.66 -5.14
C ASP A 29 1.05 -9.84 -5.24
N GLU A 30 1.34 -9.22 -6.39
CA GLU A 30 2.52 -8.35 -6.61
C GLU A 30 2.16 -6.85 -6.61
N SER A 31 1.00 -6.53 -6.04
CA SER A 31 0.44 -5.20 -6.04
C SER A 31 0.06 -4.76 -4.63
N VAL A 32 -0.04 -3.46 -4.44
CA VAL A 32 -0.40 -2.85 -3.16
C VAL A 32 -1.63 -2.01 -3.40
N ILE A 33 -2.64 -2.21 -2.56
CA ILE A 33 -3.92 -1.53 -2.64
C ILE A 33 -4.11 -0.72 -1.36
N SER A 34 -4.48 0.54 -1.49
CA SER A 34 -4.74 1.41 -0.35
C SER A 34 -6.05 2.17 -0.52
N TRP A 35 -6.70 2.44 0.61
CA TRP A 35 -7.85 3.34 0.67
C TRP A 35 -8.01 3.91 2.07
N GLY A 36 -8.72 5.02 2.19
CA GLY A 36 -8.87 5.69 3.47
C GLY A 36 -9.68 6.98 3.39
N SER A 37 -10.23 7.37 4.52
CA SER A 37 -11.00 8.62 4.65
C SER A 37 -10.12 9.79 5.10
N THR A 38 -10.56 11.01 4.84
CA THR A 38 -9.91 12.22 5.36
C THR A 38 -9.85 12.21 6.90
N PRO A 39 -8.78 12.70 7.54
CA PRO A 39 -7.55 13.24 6.95
C PRO A 39 -6.53 12.14 6.62
N THR A 40 -5.83 12.32 5.50
CA THR A 40 -4.67 11.52 5.10
C THR A 40 -3.44 12.42 5.02
N PHE A 41 -2.26 11.87 5.32
CA PHE A 41 -0.97 12.55 5.39
C PHE A 41 0.03 12.03 4.34
N GLY A 42 -0.42 11.16 3.42
CA GLY A 42 0.41 10.53 2.38
C GLY A 42 0.60 9.02 2.58
N GLU A 43 0.05 8.46 3.66
CA GLU A 43 0.14 7.04 4.01
C GLU A 43 -0.52 6.10 2.99
N LEU A 44 -1.38 6.62 2.11
CA LEU A 44 -1.97 5.84 1.01
C LEU A 44 -0.98 5.51 -0.10
N GLY A 45 0.12 6.25 -0.24
CA GLY A 45 1.13 6.00 -1.29
C GLY A 45 0.68 6.28 -2.73
N LEU A 46 -0.53 6.82 -2.95
CA LEU A 46 -1.11 7.10 -4.27
C LEU A 46 -0.44 8.24 -5.05
N GLY A 47 0.73 8.73 -4.60
CA GLY A 47 1.43 9.86 -5.20
C GLY A 47 1.18 11.17 -4.46
N GLU A 48 0.79 12.22 -5.19
CA GLU A 48 0.48 13.52 -4.61
C GLU A 48 -0.57 13.39 -3.50
N ILE A 49 -0.45 14.20 -2.43
CA ILE A 49 -1.20 14.05 -1.16
C ILE A 49 -2.71 13.96 -1.44
N THR A 50 -3.18 12.72 -1.58
CA THR A 50 -4.53 12.41 -1.96
C THR A 50 -5.38 12.48 -0.70
N LYS A 51 -6.27 13.48 -0.64
CA LYS A 51 -7.07 13.78 0.56
C LYS A 51 -7.90 12.60 1.08
N SER A 52 -8.34 11.70 0.19
CA SER A 52 -9.02 10.45 0.55
C SER A 52 -9.17 9.53 -0.66
N SER A 53 -9.41 8.25 -0.39
CA SER A 53 -9.95 7.29 -1.35
C SER A 53 -11.00 6.45 -0.65
N THR A 54 -12.26 6.57 -1.06
CA THR A 54 -13.37 5.81 -0.47
C THR A 54 -13.43 4.37 -0.97
N THR A 55 -12.74 4.07 -2.08
CA THR A 55 -12.63 2.73 -2.66
C THR A 55 -11.18 2.26 -2.66
N PRO A 56 -10.95 0.93 -2.59
CA PRO A 56 -9.63 0.33 -2.79
C PRO A 56 -9.02 0.79 -4.12
N LYS A 57 -7.82 1.38 -4.05
CA LYS A 57 -7.07 1.81 -5.24
C LYS A 57 -5.69 1.20 -5.23
N GLU A 58 -5.26 0.73 -6.39
CA GLU A 58 -3.90 0.24 -6.56
C GLU A 58 -2.90 1.39 -6.49
N VAL A 59 -1.82 1.17 -5.73
CA VAL A 59 -0.67 2.03 -5.64
C VAL A 59 0.25 1.73 -6.82
N THR A 60 0.03 2.42 -7.93
CA THR A 60 0.73 2.18 -9.20
C THR A 60 2.25 2.28 -9.11
N LYS A 61 2.78 3.09 -8.20
CA LYS A 61 4.23 3.16 -7.92
C LYS A 61 4.81 1.83 -7.43
N LEU A 62 4.01 1.03 -6.73
CA LEU A 62 4.42 -0.25 -6.14
C LEU A 62 4.03 -1.46 -7.00
N THR A 63 3.35 -1.29 -8.14
CA THR A 63 2.88 -2.39 -9.01
C THR A 63 4.05 -3.22 -9.54
N GLY A 64 4.21 -4.47 -9.10
CA GLY A 64 5.33 -5.37 -9.39
C GLY A 64 6.46 -5.30 -8.35
N VAL A 65 6.19 -4.75 -7.16
CA VAL A 65 7.08 -4.85 -6.00
C VAL A 65 6.46 -5.86 -5.06
N LYS A 66 7.17 -6.95 -4.79
CA LYS A 66 6.70 -7.94 -3.84
C LYS A 66 6.90 -7.43 -2.42
N VAL A 67 5.81 -7.36 -1.66
CA VAL A 67 5.82 -6.92 -0.27
C VAL A 67 5.92 -8.13 0.65
N LEU A 68 6.96 -8.15 1.50
CA LEU A 68 7.23 -9.20 2.50
C LEU A 68 6.63 -8.88 3.88
N GLY A 69 6.30 -7.61 4.11
CA GLY A 69 5.75 -7.14 5.37
C GLY A 69 5.16 -5.75 5.22
N LEU A 70 4.10 -5.47 5.98
CA LEU A 70 3.30 -4.25 5.85
C LEU A 70 2.86 -3.79 7.24
N SER A 71 3.01 -2.51 7.54
CA SER A 71 2.58 -1.91 8.81
C SER A 71 2.17 -0.46 8.62
N MET A 72 1.23 0.01 9.43
CA MET A 72 0.76 1.40 9.42
C MET A 72 0.84 1.99 10.81
N GLY A 73 1.25 3.26 10.88
CA GLY A 73 1.10 4.12 12.04
C GLY A 73 -0.12 5.02 11.92
N PHE A 74 -0.15 6.10 12.71
CA PHE A 74 -1.27 7.05 12.71
C PHE A 74 -1.43 7.80 11.37
N GLY A 75 -0.33 8.08 10.68
CA GLY A 75 -0.31 8.83 9.42
C GLY A 75 0.89 8.48 8.53
N HIS A 76 1.46 7.29 8.70
CA HIS A 76 2.56 6.79 7.87
C HIS A 76 2.40 5.30 7.62
N THR A 77 3.00 4.82 6.55
CA THR A 77 2.99 3.42 6.15
C THR A 77 4.43 2.96 5.96
N LEU A 78 4.72 1.76 6.44
CA LEU A 78 5.98 1.07 6.26
C LEU A 78 5.72 -0.25 5.56
N LEU A 79 6.56 -0.56 4.57
CA LEU A 79 6.53 -1.82 3.85
C LEU A 79 7.96 -2.35 3.68
N ILE A 80 8.08 -3.67 3.64
CA ILE A 80 9.33 -4.37 3.35
C ILE A 80 9.20 -4.90 1.93
N ALA A 81 10.03 -4.39 1.01
CA ALA A 81 10.08 -4.86 -0.36
C ALA A 81 11.11 -6.00 -0.50
N GLN A 82 10.80 -7.01 -1.32
CA GLN A 82 11.76 -8.02 -1.74
C GLN A 82 12.80 -7.39 -2.69
N ASN A 83 14.06 -7.79 -2.55
CA ASN A 83 15.19 -7.29 -3.34
C ASN A 83 16.14 -8.42 -3.78
N GLU A 84 15.59 -9.57 -4.13
CA GLU A 84 16.36 -10.76 -4.49
C GLU A 84 16.79 -10.73 -5.96
N THR A 85 15.89 -10.30 -6.85
CA THR A 85 16.16 -10.28 -8.30
C THR A 85 16.80 -8.96 -8.75
N PRO A 86 17.59 -8.96 -9.86
CA PRO A 86 18.13 -7.72 -10.42
C PRO A 86 17.03 -6.73 -10.83
N GLU A 87 15.91 -7.23 -11.33
CA GLU A 87 14.76 -6.42 -11.78
C GLU A 87 14.10 -5.68 -10.60
N GLU A 88 13.91 -6.37 -9.47
CA GLU A 88 13.43 -5.77 -8.22
C GLU A 88 14.34 -4.65 -7.75
N LYS A 89 15.66 -4.86 -7.78
CA LYS A 89 16.64 -3.85 -7.34
C LYS A 89 16.61 -2.61 -8.22
N THR A 90 16.63 -2.76 -9.54
CA THR A 90 16.55 -1.63 -10.47
C THR A 90 15.28 -0.83 -10.25
N LYS A 91 14.17 -1.50 -9.94
CA LYS A 91 12.93 -0.82 -9.63
C LYS A 91 12.97 -0.09 -8.29
N LEU A 92 13.54 -0.71 -7.25
CA LEU A 92 13.71 -0.07 -5.94
C LEU A 92 14.62 1.17 -6.00
N GLU A 93 15.60 1.19 -6.91
CA GLU A 93 16.46 2.34 -7.18
C GLU A 93 15.73 3.52 -7.85
N THR A 94 14.54 3.29 -8.45
CA THR A 94 13.74 4.39 -9.02
C THR A 94 13.01 5.23 -7.98
N PHE A 95 12.94 4.78 -6.72
CA PHE A 95 12.29 5.53 -5.66
C PHE A 95 13.23 6.59 -5.09
N ASP A 96 12.66 7.76 -4.79
CA ASP A 96 13.41 8.86 -4.17
C ASP A 96 13.89 8.47 -2.78
N VAL A 97 15.19 8.68 -2.52
CA VAL A 97 15.77 8.50 -1.18
C VAL A 97 15.40 9.71 -0.33
N PHE A 98 14.70 9.47 0.77
CA PHE A 98 14.34 10.51 1.72
C PHE A 98 15.48 10.76 2.72
N GLU A 99 16.05 11.96 2.69
CA GLU A 99 17.01 12.46 3.68
C GLU A 99 16.33 13.53 4.55
N PRO A 100 16.22 13.32 5.89
CA PRO A 100 15.49 14.20 6.79
C PRO A 100 16.20 15.52 7.14
#